data_AF-A0A9E1V4C6-F1
#
_entry.id   AF-A0A9E1V4C6-F1
#
_cell.length_a   1.000
_cell.length_b   1.000
_cell.length_c   1.000
_cell.angle_alpha   90.00
_cell.angle_beta   90.00
_cell.angle_gamma   90.00
#
_symmetry.space_group_name_H-M   'P 1'
#
loop_
_entity.id
_entity.type
_entity.pdbx_description
1 polymer ?
#
loop_
_entity_poly.entity_id
_entity_poly.type
_entity_poly.pdbx_seq_one_letter_code
_entity_poly.pdbx_strand_id
1 'polypeptide(L)'
;MKINSDEIKSFIKYFDNHIENIGKIHVENDFSFLYQKVLYICLIDAMLKSVYEPERGKNKIRMIRFIDIFSGWENSGKISLPHLKRLLDKSKNNEYQKLLDYVNKKLENWIPGEVKYLENDIGVEEIASLLPKALGENKIFKNIKIIDLKHTHLFYTYRNSIVHELTLKDYSWETHTKMRKEEPYYSYFEVLGPDVDDPSNNYWALHYPALFLKKVCKNSLKKLEELLIENDLNPRKNYSFSNYWLKDLD
;
A
#
# COMPACT_ATOMS: atom_id res chain seq x y z
N MET A 1 16.00 4.86 -32.35
CA MET A 1 15.11 3.75 -32.75
C MET A 1 13.70 4.22 -32.43
N LYS A 2 12.88 4.55 -33.43
CA LYS A 2 11.47 4.93 -33.16
C LYS A 2 10.81 3.72 -32.54
N ILE A 3 10.25 3.88 -31.35
CA ILE A 3 9.56 2.77 -30.71
C ILE A 3 8.26 2.60 -31.45
N ASN A 4 8.02 1.38 -31.93
CA ASN A 4 6.80 1.10 -32.65
C ASN A 4 5.65 1.11 -31.63
N SER A 5 4.56 1.83 -31.91
CA SER A 5 3.31 1.79 -31.12
C SER A 5 2.88 0.34 -30.84
N ASP A 6 3.20 -0.58 -31.74
CA ASP A 6 2.93 -2.01 -31.57
C ASP A 6 3.69 -2.66 -30.40
N GLU A 7 4.90 -2.20 -30.07
CA GLU A 7 5.67 -2.70 -28.94
C GLU A 7 5.04 -2.30 -27.59
N ILE A 8 4.57 -1.06 -27.51
CA ILE A 8 3.81 -0.55 -26.36
C ILE A 8 2.50 -1.32 -26.24
N LYS A 9 1.71 -1.45 -27.31
CA LYS A 9 0.46 -2.21 -27.31
C LYS A 9 0.65 -3.67 -26.87
N SER A 10 1.69 -4.33 -27.37
CA SER A 10 2.02 -5.71 -26.98
C SER A 10 2.40 -5.79 -25.50
N PHE A 11 3.19 -4.82 -25.00
CA PHE A 11 3.54 -4.74 -23.58
C PHE A 11 2.33 -4.52 -22.68
N ILE A 12 1.45 -3.57 -23.02
CA ILE A 12 0.24 -3.29 -22.24
C ILE A 12 -0.69 -4.51 -22.23
N LYS A 13 -0.91 -5.12 -23.39
CA LYS A 13 -1.70 -6.36 -23.51
C LYS A 13 -1.14 -7.51 -22.67
N TYR A 14 0.18 -7.65 -22.59
CA TYR A 14 0.83 -8.65 -21.75
C TYR A 14 0.46 -8.46 -20.27
N PHE A 15 0.57 -7.25 -19.73
CA PHE A 15 0.22 -6.95 -18.34
C PHE A 15 -1.29 -7.08 -18.08
N ASP A 16 -2.13 -6.58 -18.99
CA ASP A 16 -3.59 -6.66 -18.85
C ASP A 16 -4.07 -8.12 -18.78
N ASN A 17 -3.52 -8.99 -19.64
CA ASN A 17 -3.80 -10.43 -19.60
C ASN A 17 -3.42 -11.05 -18.24
N HIS A 18 -2.28 -10.67 -17.66
CA HIS A 18 -1.89 -11.14 -16.33
C HIS A 18 -2.83 -10.63 -15.24
N ILE A 19 -3.24 -9.36 -15.27
CA ILE A 19 -4.21 -8.79 -14.33
C ILE A 19 -5.52 -9.59 -14.36
N GLU A 20 -6.03 -9.90 -15.55
CA GLU A 20 -7.27 -10.67 -15.68
C GLU A 20 -7.13 -12.13 -15.27
N ASN A 21 -5.99 -12.77 -15.56
CA ASN A 21 -5.76 -14.16 -15.17
C ASN A 21 -5.55 -14.31 -13.67
N ILE A 22 -4.88 -13.36 -13.00
CA ILE A 22 -4.75 -13.37 -11.53
C ILE A 22 -6.13 -13.34 -10.88
N GLY A 23 -7.04 -12.49 -11.35
CA GLY A 23 -8.40 -12.41 -10.80
C GLY A 23 -9.24 -13.68 -10.93
N LYS A 24 -8.82 -14.64 -11.77
CA LYS A 24 -9.47 -15.94 -11.97
C LYS A 24 -8.85 -17.06 -11.12
N ILE A 25 -7.77 -16.79 -10.39
CA ILE A 25 -7.13 -17.77 -9.54
C ILE A 25 -8.12 -18.24 -8.48
N HIS A 26 -8.33 -19.55 -8.47
CA HIS A 26 -9.11 -20.25 -7.47
C HIS A 26 -8.28 -21.42 -6.94
N VAL A 27 -8.13 -21.47 -5.63
CA VAL A 27 -7.42 -22.52 -4.90
C VAL A 27 -8.30 -22.97 -3.75
N GLU A 28 -8.29 -24.28 -3.50
CA GLU A 28 -8.93 -24.92 -2.35
C GLU A 28 -8.36 -24.36 -1.04
N ASN A 29 -9.16 -24.38 0.04
CA ASN A 29 -8.77 -23.92 1.37
C ASN A 29 -8.45 -22.41 1.46
N ASP A 30 -9.25 -21.56 0.82
CA ASP A 30 -9.34 -20.13 1.18
C ASP A 30 -8.11 -19.24 0.87
N PHE A 31 -7.04 -19.80 0.30
CA PHE A 31 -5.82 -19.05 -0.07
C PHE A 31 -5.89 -18.25 -1.37
N SER A 32 -6.99 -18.36 -2.11
CA SER A 32 -7.19 -17.69 -3.40
C SER A 32 -6.84 -16.19 -3.34
N PHE A 33 -7.35 -15.50 -2.32
CA PHE A 33 -7.12 -14.06 -2.18
C PHE A 33 -5.67 -13.74 -1.84
N LEU A 34 -5.03 -14.49 -0.94
CA LEU A 34 -3.61 -14.29 -0.62
C LEU A 34 -2.74 -14.36 -1.89
N TYR A 35 -2.93 -15.39 -2.71
CA TYR A 35 -2.16 -15.53 -3.94
C TYR A 35 -2.47 -14.45 -4.97
N GLN A 36 -3.74 -14.06 -5.10
CA GLN A 36 -4.11 -12.91 -5.92
C GLN A 36 -3.38 -11.64 -5.46
N LYS A 37 -3.39 -11.34 -4.16
CA LYS A 37 -2.73 -10.15 -3.61
C LYS A 37 -1.22 -10.17 -3.87
N VAL A 38 -0.56 -11.31 -3.62
CA VAL A 38 0.88 -11.47 -3.89
C VAL A 38 1.18 -11.21 -5.37
N LEU A 39 0.41 -11.81 -6.28
CA LEU A 39 0.66 -11.69 -7.72
C LEU A 39 0.36 -10.28 -8.25
N TYR A 40 -0.69 -9.61 -7.77
CA TYR A 40 -0.93 -8.21 -8.12
C TYR A 40 0.21 -7.31 -7.67
N ILE A 41 0.73 -7.51 -6.45
CA ILE A 41 1.90 -6.77 -5.98
C ILE A 41 3.13 -7.05 -6.83
N CYS A 42 3.37 -8.29 -7.23
CA CYS A 42 4.44 -8.63 -8.17
C CYS A 42 4.27 -7.93 -9.53
N LEU A 43 3.05 -7.78 -10.03
CA LEU A 43 2.78 -7.01 -11.25
C LEU A 43 3.08 -5.53 -11.09
N ILE A 44 2.72 -4.93 -9.94
CA ILE A 44 3.12 -3.55 -9.63
C ILE A 44 4.65 -3.45 -9.63
N ASP A 45 5.35 -4.40 -8.98
CA ASP A 45 6.80 -4.42 -8.95
C ASP A 45 7.43 -4.55 -10.36
N ALA A 46 6.79 -5.32 -11.23
CA ALA A 46 7.21 -5.45 -12.62
C ALA A 46 6.97 -4.15 -13.40
N MET A 47 5.78 -3.56 -13.37
CA MET A 47 5.46 -2.30 -14.06
C MET A 47 6.36 -1.15 -13.60
N LEU A 48 6.74 -1.11 -12.32
CA LEU A 48 7.63 -0.08 -11.78
C LEU A 48 9.00 -0.04 -12.50
N LYS A 49 9.46 -1.19 -13.02
CA LYS A 49 10.71 -1.28 -13.79
C LYS A 49 10.62 -0.54 -15.13
N SER A 50 9.45 -0.41 -15.74
CA SER A 50 9.30 0.35 -17.00
C SER A 50 9.63 1.84 -16.82
N VAL A 51 9.43 2.38 -15.62
CA VAL A 51 9.62 3.81 -15.34
C VAL A 51 10.96 4.06 -14.65
N TYR A 52 11.33 3.23 -13.68
CA TYR A 52 12.47 3.48 -12.81
C TYR A 52 13.54 2.41 -12.96
N GLU A 53 14.79 2.83 -13.09
CA GLU A 53 15.92 1.93 -13.12
C GLU A 53 16.06 1.15 -11.79
N PRO A 54 16.37 -0.16 -11.83
CA PRO A 54 16.66 -0.93 -10.62
C PRO A 54 17.90 -0.40 -9.90
N GLU A 55 17.71 0.21 -8.74
CA GLU A 55 18.81 0.65 -7.88
C GLU A 55 18.72 0.03 -6.48
N ARG A 56 19.85 -0.50 -6.00
CA ARG A 56 19.94 -1.17 -4.70
C ARG A 56 19.54 -0.20 -3.58
N GLY A 57 18.67 -0.68 -2.68
CA GLY A 57 18.20 0.12 -1.54
C GLY A 57 17.14 1.18 -1.87
N LYS A 58 16.80 1.41 -3.14
CA LYS A 58 15.80 2.42 -3.54
C LYS A 58 14.42 1.86 -3.89
N ASN A 59 14.17 0.56 -3.66
CA ASN A 59 12.89 -0.06 -4.01
C ASN A 59 11.69 0.61 -3.31
N LYS A 60 11.82 0.91 -2.01
CA LYS A 60 10.79 1.64 -1.24
C LYS A 60 10.38 2.95 -1.92
N ILE A 61 11.37 3.76 -2.28
CA ILE A 61 11.13 5.07 -2.89
C ILE A 61 10.48 4.93 -4.26
N ARG A 62 10.97 3.99 -5.10
CA ARG A 62 10.42 3.75 -6.44
C ARG A 62 8.98 3.26 -6.38
N MET A 63 8.68 2.30 -5.50
CA MET A 63 7.32 1.79 -5.29
C MET A 63 6.36 2.88 -4.81
N ILE A 64 6.75 3.64 -3.78
CA ILE A 64 5.92 4.73 -3.25
C ILE A 64 5.61 5.77 -4.33
N ARG A 65 6.64 6.22 -5.07
CA ARG A 65 6.46 7.16 -6.19
C ARG A 65 5.60 6.58 -7.30
N PHE A 66 5.77 5.30 -7.62
CA PHE A 66 4.95 4.62 -8.62
C PHE A 66 3.47 4.62 -8.22
N ILE A 67 3.16 4.26 -6.97
CA ILE A 67 1.78 4.28 -6.47
C ILE A 67 1.22 5.70 -6.46
N ASP A 68 1.95 6.68 -5.92
CA ASP A 68 1.48 8.07 -5.84
C ASP A 68 1.13 8.64 -7.24
N ILE A 69 1.87 8.28 -8.28
CA ILE A 69 1.68 8.82 -9.65
C ILE A 69 0.67 7.99 -10.47
N PHE A 70 0.86 6.67 -10.52
CA PHE A 70 0.21 5.80 -11.50
C PHE A 70 -1.08 5.14 -10.97
N SER A 71 -1.23 4.94 -9.66
CA SER A 71 -2.37 4.15 -9.14
C SER A 71 -3.72 4.86 -9.19
N GLY A 72 -3.73 6.20 -9.19
CA GLY A 72 -4.96 6.98 -9.00
C GLY A 72 -5.60 6.80 -7.61
N TRP A 73 -4.86 6.32 -6.62
CA TRP A 73 -5.35 6.13 -5.26
C TRP A 73 -5.40 7.46 -4.51
N GLU A 74 -6.60 8.02 -4.37
CA GLU A 74 -6.85 9.35 -3.78
C GLU A 74 -6.35 9.46 -2.33
N ASN A 75 -6.62 8.44 -1.51
CA ASN A 75 -6.26 8.44 -0.09
C ASN A 75 -4.82 7.98 0.20
N SER A 76 -4.01 7.70 -0.84
CA SER A 76 -2.61 7.30 -0.73
C SER A 76 -1.76 8.31 0.07
N GLY A 77 -2.13 9.59 -0.05
CA GLY A 77 -1.61 10.78 0.62
C GLY A 77 -1.79 10.83 2.14
N LYS A 78 -2.83 10.18 2.65
CA LYS A 78 -3.31 10.36 4.03
C LYS A 78 -2.52 9.53 5.04
N ILE A 79 -2.57 9.97 6.30
CA ILE A 79 -1.94 9.32 7.45
C ILE A 79 -2.98 8.44 8.16
N SER A 80 -2.65 7.17 8.37
CA SER A 80 -3.52 6.24 9.09
C SER A 80 -3.77 6.69 10.53
N LEU A 81 -5.03 6.98 10.86
CA LEU A 81 -5.48 7.37 12.19
C LEU A 81 -5.18 6.31 13.26
N PRO A 82 -5.52 5.01 13.07
CA PRO A 82 -5.20 3.98 14.06
C PRO A 82 -3.70 3.85 14.34
N HIS A 83 -2.86 3.88 13.30
CA HIS A 83 -1.41 3.80 13.47
C HIS A 83 -0.85 5.05 14.14
N LEU A 84 -1.39 6.23 13.83
CA LEU A 84 -0.98 7.47 14.45
C LEU A 84 -1.32 7.49 15.94
N LYS A 85 -2.55 7.07 16.31
CA LYS A 85 -2.94 6.91 17.71
C LYS A 85 -1.96 6.00 18.45
N ARG A 86 -1.68 4.82 17.88
CA ARG A 86 -0.75 3.85 18.48
C ARG A 86 0.66 4.43 18.65
N LEU A 87 1.14 5.19 17.67
CA LEU A 87 2.45 5.86 17.73
C LEU A 87 2.50 6.89 18.86
N LEU A 88 1.45 7.71 18.98
CA LEU A 88 1.32 8.74 20.01
C LEU A 88 1.22 8.12 21.42
N ASP A 89 0.36 7.11 21.60
CA ASP A 89 0.21 6.36 22.86
C ASP A 89 1.55 5.77 23.34
N LYS A 90 2.37 5.27 22.40
CA LYS A 90 3.69 4.70 22.70
C LYS A 90 4.75 5.76 23.01
N SER A 91 4.65 6.95 22.42
CA SER A 91 5.61 8.03 22.65
C SER A 91 5.57 8.56 24.08
N LYS A 92 4.37 8.61 24.70
CA LYS A 92 4.13 9.24 26.00
C LYS A 92 4.70 10.67 26.11
N ASN A 93 4.91 11.36 24.98
CA ASN A 93 5.41 12.74 24.98
C ASN A 93 4.22 13.70 25.02
N ASN A 94 4.13 14.47 26.11
CA ASN A 94 3.07 15.46 26.36
C ASN A 94 3.04 16.58 25.31
N GLU A 95 4.14 16.83 24.59
CA GLU A 95 4.16 17.83 23.51
C GLU A 95 3.20 17.46 22.37
N TYR A 96 2.90 16.17 22.18
CA TYR A 96 1.93 15.71 21.19
C TYR A 96 0.50 15.62 21.72
N GLN A 97 0.20 16.10 22.93
CA GLN A 97 -1.13 15.95 23.53
C GLN A 97 -2.24 16.56 22.66
N LYS A 98 -2.00 17.74 22.06
CA LYS A 98 -2.96 18.37 21.15
C LYS A 98 -3.29 17.49 19.94
N LEU A 99 -2.28 16.84 19.36
CA LEU A 99 -2.47 15.92 18.25
C LEU A 99 -3.16 14.63 18.70
N LEU A 100 -2.83 14.12 19.88
CA LEU A 100 -3.47 12.95 20.47
C LEU A 100 -4.96 13.18 20.75
N ASP A 101 -5.33 14.31 21.36
CA ASP A 101 -6.72 14.68 21.62
C ASP A 101 -7.51 14.80 20.31
N TYR A 102 -6.88 15.40 19.29
CA TYR A 102 -7.47 15.49 17.96
C TYR A 102 -7.74 14.11 17.33
N VAL A 103 -6.75 13.22 17.40
CA VAL A 103 -6.87 11.84 16.89
C VAL A 103 -7.92 11.05 17.66
N ASN A 104 -7.96 11.17 18.99
CA ASN A 104 -8.96 10.51 19.83
C ASN A 104 -10.37 10.97 19.45
N LYS A 105 -10.61 12.28 19.32
CA LYS A 105 -11.91 12.83 18.91
C LYS A 105 -12.37 12.34 17.54
N LYS A 106 -11.45 12.13 16.59
CA LYS A 106 -11.78 11.54 15.27
C LYS A 106 -12.20 10.08 15.41
N LEU A 107 -11.50 9.31 16.25
CA LEU A 107 -11.72 7.89 16.45
C LEU A 107 -12.91 7.57 17.38
N GLU A 108 -13.35 8.51 18.24
CA GLU A 108 -14.55 8.34 19.08
C GLU A 108 -15.81 8.01 18.27
N ASN A 109 -15.88 8.48 17.02
CA ASN A 109 -17.01 8.21 16.12
C ASN A 109 -16.87 6.86 15.35
N TRP A 110 -15.85 6.07 15.65
CA TRP A 110 -15.62 4.78 15.00
C TRP A 110 -16.23 3.67 15.85
N ILE A 111 -17.38 3.13 15.40
CA ILE A 111 -18.14 2.12 16.13
C ILE A 111 -17.58 0.73 15.79
N PRO A 112 -17.16 -0.09 16.78
CA PRO A 112 -16.77 -1.48 16.58
C PRO A 112 -17.80 -2.28 15.77
N GLY A 113 -17.33 -3.09 14.83
CA GLY A 113 -18.17 -3.85 13.89
C GLY A 113 -18.49 -3.10 12.59
N GLU A 114 -18.30 -1.78 12.54
CA GLU A 114 -18.40 -1.03 11.29
C GLU A 114 -17.14 -1.14 10.43
N VAL A 115 -17.30 -0.87 9.14
CA VAL A 115 -16.19 -0.69 8.20
C VAL A 115 -15.88 0.79 8.12
N LYS A 116 -14.61 1.16 8.27
CA LYS A 116 -14.17 2.55 8.13
C LYS A 116 -13.21 2.66 6.95
N TYR A 117 -13.52 3.49 5.97
CA TYR A 117 -12.66 3.68 4.81
C TYR A 117 -11.68 4.84 5.02
N LEU A 118 -10.65 4.89 4.17
CA LEU A 118 -9.51 5.79 4.34
C LEU A 118 -9.84 7.25 4.05
N GLU A 119 -11.00 7.58 3.50
CA GLU A 119 -11.42 8.97 3.38
C GLU A 119 -11.52 9.67 4.74
N ASN A 120 -11.77 8.90 5.81
CA ASN A 120 -11.85 9.38 7.19
C ASN A 120 -10.48 9.67 7.83
N ASP A 121 -9.37 9.29 7.17
CA ASP A 121 -8.03 9.58 7.64
C ASP A 121 -7.63 11.05 7.40
N ILE A 122 -6.54 11.46 8.04
CA ILE A 122 -6.09 12.85 8.09
C ILE A 122 -5.03 13.13 7.00
N GLY A 123 -5.11 14.30 6.38
CA GLY A 123 -4.07 14.80 5.48
C GLY A 123 -2.78 15.23 6.20
N VAL A 124 -1.65 15.21 5.50
CA VAL A 124 -0.35 15.60 6.08
C VAL A 124 -0.34 17.06 6.56
N GLU A 125 -0.98 17.96 5.81
CA GLU A 125 -1.04 19.39 6.14
C GLU A 125 -1.80 19.66 7.45
N GLU A 126 -2.91 18.93 7.65
CA GLU A 126 -3.71 19.05 8.85
C GLU A 126 -2.93 18.57 10.09
N ILE A 127 -2.17 17.47 9.97
CA ILE A 127 -1.27 17.03 11.04
C ILE A 127 -0.17 18.05 11.29
N ALA A 128 0.44 18.62 10.25
CA ALA A 128 1.49 19.62 10.40
C ALA A 128 1.03 20.85 11.20
N SER A 129 -0.24 21.24 11.09
CA SER A 129 -0.83 22.35 11.85
C SER A 129 -0.98 22.07 13.36
N LEU A 130 -0.99 20.78 13.74
CA LEU A 130 -1.16 20.31 15.11
C LEU A 130 0.17 19.93 15.77
N LEU A 131 1.24 19.79 14.99
CA LEU A 131 2.55 19.43 15.50
C LEU A 131 3.22 20.60 16.22
N PRO A 132 3.96 20.34 17.32
CA PRO A 132 4.78 21.35 17.96
C PRO A 132 5.88 21.86 17.01
N LYS A 133 5.91 23.18 16.78
CA LYS A 133 6.90 23.83 15.89
C LYS A 133 8.35 23.59 16.29
N ALA A 134 8.61 23.30 17.57
CA ALA A 134 9.94 23.12 18.14
C ALA A 134 10.58 21.75 17.83
N LEU A 135 9.82 20.77 17.31
CA LEU A 135 10.25 19.36 17.29
C LEU A 135 11.00 18.88 16.03
N GLY A 136 11.42 19.79 15.15
CA GLY A 136 12.36 19.48 14.06
C GLY A 136 11.99 18.24 13.23
N GLU A 137 12.94 17.32 13.01
CA GLU A 137 12.66 16.06 12.32
C GLU A 137 11.71 15.18 13.15
N ASN A 138 10.42 15.22 12.79
CA ASN A 138 9.22 14.53 13.32
C ASN A 138 9.34 13.01 13.63
N LYS A 139 10.36 12.57 14.37
CA LYS A 139 10.50 11.25 14.98
C LYS A 139 9.73 11.26 16.30
N ILE A 140 8.61 10.54 16.35
CA ILE A 140 7.74 10.54 17.52
C ILE A 140 8.16 9.45 18.51
N PHE A 141 8.42 8.25 18.01
CA PHE A 141 8.77 7.10 18.85
C PHE A 141 9.83 6.24 18.16
N LYS A 142 10.95 6.02 18.85
CA LYS A 142 12.14 5.37 18.30
C LYS A 142 12.54 6.05 16.97
N ASN A 143 12.60 5.30 15.88
CA ASN A 143 12.95 5.79 14.54
C ASN A 143 11.73 5.99 13.63
N ILE A 144 10.51 5.92 14.15
CA ILE A 144 9.28 6.04 13.35
C ILE A 144 8.91 7.52 13.23
N LYS A 145 8.80 7.99 11.98
CA LYS A 145 8.31 9.33 11.66
C LYS A 145 6.82 9.27 11.31
N ILE A 146 6.09 10.37 11.47
CA ILE A 146 4.67 10.47 11.06
C ILE A 146 4.50 10.08 9.59
N ILE A 147 5.42 10.50 8.73
CA ILE A 147 5.34 10.22 7.30
C ILE A 147 5.42 8.72 6.99
N ASP A 148 5.98 7.90 7.89
CA ASP A 148 5.98 6.44 7.73
C ASP A 148 4.60 5.82 7.92
N LEU A 149 3.65 6.58 8.49
CA LEU A 149 2.25 6.20 8.66
C LEU A 149 1.38 6.63 7.46
N LYS A 150 1.98 7.25 6.43
CA LYS A 150 1.29 7.53 5.16
C LYS A 150 0.90 6.21 4.51
N HIS A 151 -0.29 6.17 3.90
CA HIS A 151 -0.82 4.94 3.31
C HIS A 151 0.08 4.30 2.26
N THR A 152 0.82 5.06 1.44
CA THR A 152 1.82 4.46 0.54
C THR A 152 3.02 3.83 1.25
N HIS A 153 3.43 4.35 2.41
CA HIS A 153 4.49 3.77 3.23
C HIS A 153 4.00 2.49 3.92
N LEU A 154 2.76 2.50 4.44
CA LEU A 154 2.10 1.33 5.01
C LEU A 154 1.87 0.25 3.95
N PHE A 155 1.48 0.64 2.74
CA PHE A 155 1.33 -0.26 1.59
C PHE A 155 2.66 -0.94 1.24
N TYR A 156 3.79 -0.20 1.24
CA TYR A 156 5.10 -0.82 1.04
C TYR A 156 5.46 -1.82 2.16
N THR A 157 5.10 -1.49 3.40
CA THR A 157 5.30 -2.40 4.55
C THR A 157 4.46 -3.66 4.40
N TYR A 158 3.20 -3.51 3.97
CA TYR A 158 2.30 -4.60 3.64
C TYR A 158 2.86 -5.48 2.52
N ARG A 159 3.34 -4.87 1.42
CA ARG A 159 4.02 -5.55 0.32
C ARG A 159 5.13 -6.47 0.80
N ASN A 160 6.01 -5.98 1.67
CA ASN A 160 7.10 -6.82 2.19
C ASN A 160 6.57 -8.02 2.97
N SER A 161 5.51 -7.82 3.75
CA SER A 161 4.92 -8.88 4.58
C SER A 161 4.31 -9.96 3.70
N ILE A 162 3.53 -9.60 2.68
CA ILE A 162 2.89 -10.61 1.84
C ILE A 162 3.88 -11.28 0.87
N VAL A 163 4.82 -10.54 0.28
CA VAL A 163 5.72 -11.09 -0.73
C VAL A 163 6.82 -11.94 -0.11
N HIS A 164 7.32 -11.57 1.08
CA HIS A 164 8.44 -12.27 1.71
C HIS A 164 8.03 -13.22 2.83
N GLU A 165 6.86 -13.05 3.42
CA GLU A 165 6.42 -13.86 4.57
C GLU A 165 5.11 -14.60 4.29
N LEU A 166 4.47 -14.38 3.13
CA LEU A 166 3.12 -14.89 2.81
C LEU A 166 2.11 -14.64 3.94
N THR A 167 2.34 -13.59 4.73
CA THR A 167 1.60 -13.32 5.96
C THR A 167 0.69 -12.12 5.77
N LEU A 168 -0.59 -12.33 6.05
CA LEU A 168 -1.60 -11.28 6.09
C LEU A 168 -1.53 -10.56 7.44
N LYS A 169 -1.05 -9.31 7.43
CA LYS A 169 -1.01 -8.46 8.63
C LYS A 169 -2.38 -8.00 9.11
N ASP A 170 -3.38 -8.13 8.24
CA ASP A 170 -4.72 -7.66 8.47
C ASP A 170 -5.59 -8.71 9.17
N TYR A 171 -5.09 -9.93 9.44
CA TYR A 171 -5.76 -11.08 10.07
C TYR A 171 -7.18 -11.36 9.54
N SER A 172 -7.59 -10.71 8.45
CA SER A 172 -8.86 -10.95 7.80
C SER A 172 -8.72 -12.24 7.03
N TRP A 173 -9.40 -13.26 7.53
CA TRP A 173 -10.00 -14.25 6.64
C TRP A 173 -11.00 -13.49 5.75
N GLU A 174 -10.52 -12.93 4.63
CA GLU A 174 -11.38 -12.38 3.54
C GLU A 174 -12.40 -13.41 3.04
N THR A 175 -12.28 -14.65 3.49
CA THR A 175 -13.05 -15.82 3.13
C THR A 175 -14.43 -15.84 3.77
N HIS A 176 -14.64 -15.10 4.86
CA HIS A 176 -15.95 -15.08 5.55
C HIS A 176 -16.80 -13.85 5.26
N THR A 177 -16.24 -12.81 4.63
CA THR A 177 -17.04 -11.67 4.19
C THR A 177 -17.16 -11.70 2.68
N LYS A 178 -18.36 -11.93 2.15
CA LYS A 178 -18.72 -11.71 0.73
C LYS A 178 -18.48 -10.26 0.26
N MET A 179 -17.89 -9.41 1.10
CA MET A 179 -17.58 -8.03 0.82
C MET A 179 -16.35 -7.96 -0.09
N ARG A 180 -16.62 -8.09 -1.38
CA ARG A 180 -15.75 -7.70 -2.49
C ARG A 180 -15.54 -6.19 -2.48
N LYS A 181 -14.79 -5.68 -1.49
CA LYS A 181 -14.51 -4.25 -1.40
C LYS A 181 -13.41 -3.87 -2.38
N GLU A 182 -13.63 -2.78 -3.09
CA GLU A 182 -12.68 -2.24 -4.06
C GLU A 182 -11.77 -1.17 -3.47
N GLU A 183 -12.00 -0.80 -2.21
CA GLU A 183 -11.25 0.23 -1.50
C GLU A 183 -10.61 -0.32 -0.22
N PRO A 184 -9.43 0.18 0.19
CA PRO A 184 -8.84 -0.16 1.47
C PRO A 184 -9.72 0.35 2.61
N TYR A 185 -9.73 -0.40 3.71
CA TYR A 185 -10.60 -0.12 4.83
C TYR A 185 -9.99 -0.60 6.14
N TYR A 186 -10.59 -0.16 7.24
CA TYR A 186 -10.37 -0.66 8.58
C TYR A 186 -11.53 -1.53 9.03
N SER A 187 -11.22 -2.61 9.74
CA SER A 187 -12.18 -3.34 10.55
C SER A 187 -11.67 -3.45 11.99
N TYR A 188 -12.61 -3.47 12.93
CA TYR A 188 -12.28 -3.59 14.34
C TYR A 188 -12.00 -5.06 14.69
N PHE A 189 -10.88 -5.30 15.35
CA PHE A 189 -10.48 -6.60 15.87
C PHE A 189 -10.41 -6.53 17.39
N GLU A 190 -11.01 -7.52 18.02
CA GLU A 190 -10.99 -7.73 19.47
C GLU A 190 -10.46 -9.14 19.73
N VAL A 191 -9.32 -9.22 20.43
CA VAL A 191 -8.75 -10.51 20.80
C VAL A 191 -9.56 -11.07 21.97
N LEU A 192 -10.25 -12.18 21.74
CA LEU A 192 -10.93 -12.93 22.79
C LEU A 192 -9.92 -13.86 23.48
N GLY A 193 -9.70 -13.71 24.79
CA GLY A 193 -8.70 -14.49 25.53
C GLY A 193 -8.40 -14.00 26.95
N PRO A 194 -7.43 -14.63 27.66
CA PRO A 194 -7.07 -14.28 29.04
C PRO A 194 -6.54 -12.84 29.19
N ASP A 195 -6.13 -12.21 28.10
CA ASP A 195 -5.65 -10.83 28.05
C ASP A 195 -6.74 -9.84 27.56
N VAL A 196 -8.03 -10.19 27.63
CA VAL A 196 -9.15 -9.32 27.21
C VAL A 196 -9.11 -7.92 27.85
N ASP A 197 -8.54 -7.81 29.05
CA ASP A 197 -8.44 -6.53 29.76
C ASP A 197 -7.31 -5.62 29.26
N ASP A 198 -6.39 -6.08 28.38
CA ASP A 198 -5.40 -5.20 27.76
C ASP A 198 -6.05 -4.41 26.61
N PRO A 199 -6.24 -3.07 26.73
CA PRO A 199 -6.82 -2.27 25.66
C PRO A 199 -6.01 -2.31 24.36
N SER A 200 -4.76 -2.78 24.41
CA SER A 200 -3.91 -2.97 23.24
C SER A 200 -4.28 -4.17 22.37
N ASN A 201 -5.15 -5.04 22.87
CA ASN A 201 -5.72 -6.18 22.16
C ASN A 201 -6.93 -5.81 21.29
N ASN A 202 -7.40 -4.57 21.40
CA ASN A 202 -8.51 -4.02 20.64
C ASN A 202 -7.99 -2.96 19.66
N TYR A 203 -8.13 -3.20 18.36
CA TYR A 203 -7.55 -2.31 17.35
C TYR A 203 -8.28 -2.33 16.02
N TRP A 204 -8.15 -1.23 15.29
CA TRP A 204 -8.60 -1.11 13.91
C TRP A 204 -7.51 -1.64 12.98
N ALA A 205 -7.73 -2.82 12.40
CA ALA A 205 -6.85 -3.47 11.44
C ALA A 205 -7.02 -2.84 10.04
N LEU A 206 -5.92 -2.56 9.33
CA LEU A 206 -5.93 -1.99 7.98
C LEU A 206 -5.88 -3.10 6.93
N HIS A 207 -6.83 -3.10 6.00
CA HIS A 207 -6.97 -4.11 4.94
C HIS A 207 -6.70 -3.51 3.56
N TYR A 208 -5.97 -4.26 2.72
CA TYR A 208 -5.80 -3.99 1.29
C TYR A 208 -6.43 -5.13 0.48
N PRO A 209 -7.68 -4.95 -0.01
CA PRO A 209 -8.40 -6.01 -0.70
C PRO A 209 -7.77 -6.40 -2.04
N ALA A 210 -7.96 -7.66 -2.46
CA ALA A 210 -7.48 -8.12 -3.76
C ALA A 210 -8.08 -7.30 -4.93
N LEU A 211 -9.34 -6.87 -4.83
CA LEU A 211 -9.97 -6.03 -5.86
C LEU A 211 -9.40 -4.61 -5.89
N PHE A 212 -9.06 -4.04 -4.74
CA PHE A 212 -8.32 -2.79 -4.67
C PHE A 212 -6.97 -2.93 -5.39
N LEU A 213 -6.22 -4.01 -5.15
CA LEU A 213 -4.94 -4.26 -5.83
C LEU A 213 -5.12 -4.44 -7.34
N LYS A 214 -6.19 -5.12 -7.78
CA LYS A 214 -6.56 -5.21 -9.20
C LYS A 214 -6.80 -3.82 -9.79
N LYS A 215 -7.56 -2.97 -9.10
CA LYS A 215 -7.84 -1.58 -9.50
C LYS A 215 -6.56 -0.76 -9.61
N VAL A 216 -5.67 -0.85 -8.61
CA VAL A 216 -4.34 -0.22 -8.65
C VAL A 216 -3.55 -0.68 -9.87
N CYS A 217 -3.53 -1.98 -10.18
CA CYS A 217 -2.84 -2.50 -11.35
C CYS A 217 -3.41 -1.91 -12.65
N LYS A 218 -4.73 -1.92 -12.82
CA LYS A 218 -5.39 -1.40 -14.03
C LYS A 218 -5.15 0.09 -14.24
N ASN A 219 -5.34 0.89 -13.20
CA ASN A 219 -5.09 2.32 -13.27
C ASN A 219 -3.63 2.62 -13.57
N SER A 220 -2.71 1.88 -12.92
CA SER A 220 -1.28 2.05 -13.15
C SER A 220 -0.88 1.69 -14.56
N LEU A 221 -1.44 0.61 -15.11
CA LEU A 221 -1.17 0.18 -16.47
C LEU A 221 -1.67 1.20 -17.49
N LYS A 222 -2.88 1.75 -17.30
CA LYS A 222 -3.44 2.80 -18.16
C LYS A 222 -2.58 4.07 -18.14
N LYS A 223 -2.23 4.59 -16.96
CA LYS A 223 -1.37 5.78 -16.87
C LYS A 223 0.05 5.53 -17.38
N LEU A 224 0.54 4.29 -17.25
CA LEU A 224 1.83 3.89 -17.82
C LEU A 224 1.76 3.89 -19.35
N GLU A 225 0.68 3.38 -19.95
CA GLU A 225 0.46 3.46 -21.40
C GLU A 225 0.47 4.91 -21.89
N GLU A 226 -0.30 5.80 -21.24
CA GLU A 226 -0.34 7.23 -21.55
C GLU A 226 1.08 7.83 -21.53
N LEU A 227 1.84 7.62 -20.44
CA LEU A 227 3.21 8.11 -20.33
C LEU A 227 4.13 7.58 -21.43
N LEU A 228 4.06 6.27 -21.72
CA LEU A 228 4.93 5.62 -22.70
C LEU A 228 4.69 6.15 -24.12
N ILE A 229 3.42 6.38 -24.48
CA ILE A 229 3.01 6.92 -25.78
C ILE A 229 3.41 8.40 -25.89
N GLU A 230 3.07 9.21 -24.89
CA GLU A 230 3.32 10.66 -24.91
C GLU A 230 4.82 11.00 -25.02
N ASN A 231 5.67 10.16 -24.45
CA ASN A 231 7.11 10.42 -24.34
C ASN A 231 7.96 9.51 -25.26
N ASP A 232 7.34 8.70 -26.13
CA ASP A 232 8.02 7.73 -27.00
C ASP A 232 9.06 6.89 -26.20
N LEU A 233 8.62 6.29 -25.10
CA LEU A 233 9.47 5.55 -24.16
C LEU A 233 9.40 4.03 -24.39
N ASN A 234 10.54 3.36 -24.22
CA ASN A 234 10.59 1.91 -24.36
C ASN A 234 10.14 1.27 -23.04
N PRO A 235 8.99 0.56 -23.01
CA PRO A 235 8.49 -0.04 -21.78
C PRO A 235 9.45 -1.09 -21.19
N ARG A 236 10.36 -1.61 -22.02
CA ARG A 236 11.32 -2.66 -21.70
C ARG A 236 12.75 -2.14 -21.47
N LYS A 237 12.97 -0.82 -21.49
CA LYS A 237 14.30 -0.19 -21.35
C LYS A 237 15.13 -0.74 -20.19
N ASN A 238 14.49 -0.95 -19.04
CA ASN A 238 15.18 -1.36 -17.81
C ASN A 238 15.09 -2.87 -17.53
N TYR A 239 14.55 -3.65 -18.47
CA TYR A 239 14.48 -5.10 -18.36
C TYR A 239 15.75 -5.70 -18.95
N SER A 240 16.25 -6.76 -18.32
CA SER A 240 17.31 -7.58 -18.89
C SER A 240 16.68 -8.72 -19.69
N PHE A 241 17.07 -8.85 -20.95
CA PHE A 241 16.76 -10.01 -21.80
C PHE A 241 18.00 -10.88 -22.06
N SER A 242 19.04 -10.65 -21.26
CA SER A 242 20.21 -11.50 -21.15
C SER A 242 19.82 -12.94 -20.86
N ASN A 243 20.60 -13.89 -21.39
CA ASN A 243 20.54 -15.29 -20.93
C ASN A 243 21.14 -15.46 -19.52
N TYR A 244 21.83 -14.45 -19.01
CA TYR A 244 22.49 -14.40 -17.72
C TYR A 244 21.75 -13.48 -16.74
N TRP A 245 21.83 -13.84 -15.46
CA TRP A 245 21.16 -13.11 -14.38
C TRP A 245 21.95 -11.89 -13.91
N LEU A 246 23.25 -11.86 -14.20
CA LEU A 246 24.16 -10.76 -13.88
C LEU A 246 24.49 -10.02 -15.17
N LYS A 247 24.24 -8.71 -15.19
CA LYS A 247 24.49 -7.86 -16.37
C LYS A 247 25.95 -7.90 -16.83
N ASP A 248 26.88 -8.14 -15.91
CA ASP A 248 28.32 -8.17 -16.21
C ASP A 248 28.77 -9.50 -16.86
N LEU A 249 27.86 -10.48 -17.01
CA LEU A 249 28.13 -11.75 -17.67
C LEU A 249 27.61 -11.81 -19.12
N ASP A 250 26.94 -10.74 -19.56
CA ASP A 250 26.42 -10.58 -20.92
C ASP A 250 27.50 -10.13 -21.91
#